data_AF-E9SET3-F1
#
_entry.id   AF-E9SET3-F1
#
_cell.length_a   1.000
_cell.length_b   1.000
_cell.length_c   1.000
_cell.angle_alpha   90.00
_cell.angle_beta   90.00
_cell.angle_gamma   90.00
#
_symmetry.space_group_name_H-M   'P 1'
#
loop_
_entity.id
_entity.type
_entity.pdbx_description
1 polymer ?
#
loop_
_entity_poly.entity_id
_entity_poly.type
_entity_poly.pdbx_seq_one_letter_code
_entity_poly.pdbx_strand_id
1 'polypeptide(L)' 'MMNKITFTGNRKDNGNTVSGYYLCLHQTDDTDLHIIVDEHGEYHPVDPKTLTNDAVKTKKERL' A
#
# COMPACT_ATOMS: atom_id res chain seq x y z
N MET A 1 -14.92 -6.19 14.36
CA MET A 1 -13.61 -6.73 13.95
C MET A 1 -13.35 -6.21 12.55
N MET A 2 -12.30 -5.43 12.35
CA MET A 2 -12.02 -4.78 11.06
C MET A 2 -10.86 -5.52 10.41
N ASN A 3 -11.08 -6.07 9.22
CA ASN A 3 -10.03 -6.75 8.47
C ASN A 3 -9.02 -5.68 8.00
N LYS A 4 -7.74 -5.88 8.30
CA LYS A 4 -6.68 -5.03 7.78
C LYS A 4 -6.37 -5.48 6.35
N ILE A 5 -6.61 -4.60 5.38
CA ILE A 5 -6.19 -4.81 4.00
C ILE A 5 -4.87 -4.06 3.82
N THR A 6 -3.83 -4.80 3.48
CA THR A 6 -2.57 -4.24 3.00
C THR A 6 -2.47 -4.47 1.50
N PHE A 7 -1.57 -3.76 0.87
CA PHE A 7 -1.27 -3.90 -0.54
C PHE A 7 0.22 -4.10 -0.67
N THR A 8 0.60 -4.81 -1.72
CA THR A 8 1.99 -4.97 -2.13
C THR A 8 2.16 -4.39 -3.52
N GLY A 9 3.27 -3.71 -3.76
CA GLY A 9 3.58 -3.11 -5.06
C GLY A 9 5.07 -2.88 -5.23
N ASN A 10 5.51 -2.70 -6.46
CA ASN A 10 6.90 -2.39 -6.78
C ASN A 10 7.12 -0.88 -6.71
N ARG A 11 8.16 -0.48 -5.97
CA ARG A 11 8.60 0.90 -5.89
C ARG A 11 9.01 1.40 -7.27
N LYS A 12 8.63 2.64 -7.59
CA LYS A 12 8.98 3.26 -8.88
C LYS A 12 10.48 3.57 -9.02
N ASP A 13 11.18 3.80 -7.90
CA ASP A 13 12.57 4.27 -7.90
C ASP A 13 13.60 3.16 -8.08
N ASN A 14 13.34 1.96 -7.56
CA ASN A 14 14.28 0.84 -7.59
C ASN A 14 13.67 -0.51 -7.97
N GLY A 15 12.36 -0.59 -8.21
CA GLY A 15 11.66 -1.82 -8.58
C GLY A 15 11.48 -2.83 -7.45
N ASN A 16 11.95 -2.54 -6.23
CA ASN A 16 11.79 -3.43 -5.08
C ASN A 16 10.33 -3.48 -4.64
N THR A 17 9.89 -4.67 -4.26
CA THR A 17 8.56 -4.89 -3.71
C THR A 17 8.46 -4.34 -2.29
N VAL A 18 7.37 -3.64 -1.99
CA VAL A 18 7.04 -3.12 -0.66
C VAL A 18 5.58 -3.44 -0.35
N SER A 19 5.29 -3.70 0.93
CA SER A 19 3.95 -3.99 1.43
C SER A 19 3.55 -3.00 2.51
N GLY A 20 2.27 -2.64 2.57
CA GLY A 20 1.78 -1.69 3.55
C GLY A 20 0.36 -1.21 3.27
N TYR A 21 -0.01 -0.06 3.81
CA TYR A 21 -1.29 0.56 3.51
C TYR A 21 -1.21 1.35 2.21
N TYR A 22 -2.16 1.12 1.32
CA TYR A 22 -2.21 1.83 0.05
C TYR A 22 -2.95 3.16 0.16
N LEU A 23 -2.37 4.18 -0.45
CA LEU A 23 -2.95 5.51 -0.64
C LEU A 23 -2.89 5.86 -2.13
N CYS A 24 -4.01 6.37 -2.65
CA CYS A 24 -4.08 7.00 -3.97
C CYS A 24 -4.42 8.47 -3.78
N LEU A 25 -3.55 9.36 -4.26
CA LEU A 25 -3.76 10.80 -4.22
C LEU A 25 -4.04 11.28 -5.65
N HIS A 26 -5.26 11.73 -5.92
CA HIS A 26 -5.65 12.29 -7.21
C HIS A 26 -5.14 13.73 -7.32
N GLN A 27 -4.32 14.02 -8.34
CA GLN A 27 -3.91 15.38 -8.68
C GLN A 27 -4.83 15.96 -9.77
N THR A 28 -4.93 17.29 -9.81
CA THR A 28 -5.81 18.04 -10.72
C THR A 28 -5.43 17.97 -12.20
N ASP A 29 -4.28 17.39 -12.54
CA ASP A 29 -3.71 17.26 -13.88
C ASP A 29 -3.72 15.81 -14.42
N ASP A 30 -4.68 14.99 -13.95
CA ASP A 30 -4.86 13.58 -14.32
C ASP A 30 -3.66 12.67 -13.98
N THR A 31 -2.75 13.11 -13.09
CA THR A 31 -1.68 12.25 -12.58
C THR A 31 -1.99 11.74 -11.17
N ASP A 32 -2.41 10.47 -11.09
CA ASP A 32 -2.59 9.79 -9.81
C ASP A 32 -1.24 9.42 -9.19
N LEU A 33 -1.04 9.82 -7.93
CA LEU A 33 0.09 9.41 -7.12
C LEU A 33 -0.30 8.21 -6.25
N HIS A 34 0.26 7.06 -6.59
CA HIS A 34 0.07 5.79 -5.90
C HIS A 34 1.20 5.55 -4.91
N ILE A 35 0.87 5.39 -3.62
CA ILE A 35 1.83 5.25 -2.52
C ILE A 35 1.47 4.05 -1.65
N ILE A 36 2.47 3.31 -1.20
CA ILE A 36 2.37 2.38 -0.07
C ILE A 36 3.04 3.03 1.14
N VAL A 37 2.32 3.06 2.27
CA VAL A 37 2.86 3.40 3.59
C VAL A 37 3.22 2.11 4.31
N ASP A 38 4.50 1.87 4.53
CA ASP A 38 4.98 0.63 5.13
C ASP A 38 4.67 0.54 6.64
N GLU A 39 5.12 -0.53 7.29
CA GLU A 39 4.90 -0.71 8.74
C GLU A 39 5.68 0.26 9.63
N HIS A 40 6.75 0.88 9.11
CA HIS A 40 7.55 1.90 9.78
C HIS A 40 6.97 3.31 9.58
N GLY A 41 5.94 3.45 8.73
CA GLY A 41 5.33 4.73 8.37
C GLY A 41 6.06 5.46 7.23
N GLU A 42 6.95 4.78 6.50
CA GLU A 42 7.62 5.34 5.33
C GLU A 42 6.73 5.31 4.10
N TYR A 43 6.82 6.36 3.28
CA TYR A 43 6.03 6.52 2.06
C TYR A 43 6.83 6.04 0.85
N HIS A 44 6.28 5.09 0.11
CA HIS A 44 6.90 4.52 -1.07
C HIS A 44 6.02 4.72 -2.32
N PRO A 45 6.45 5.54 -3.30
CA PRO A 45 5.76 5.64 -4.58
C PRO A 45 5.84 4.31 -5.32
N VAL A 46 4.72 3.80 -5.80
CA VAL A 46 4.64 2.48 -6.45
C VAL A 46 3.99 2.57 -7.82
N ASP A 47 4.37 1.65 -8.72
CA ASP A 47 3.67 1.52 -10.00
C ASP A 47 2.29 0.90 -9.77
N PRO A 48 1.18 1.60 -10.09
CA PRO A 48 -0.16 1.06 -9.90
C PRO A 48 -0.41 -0.28 -10.62
N LYS A 49 0.32 -0.56 -11.71
CA LYS A 49 0.20 -1.83 -12.44
C LYS A 49 0.71 -3.04 -11.66
N THR A 50 1.48 -2.79 -10.60
CA THR A 50 2.11 -3.83 -9.77
C THR A 50 1.37 -4.04 -8.45
N LEU A 51 0.31 -3.26 -8.19
CA LEU A 51 -0.45 -3.34 -6.95
C LEU A 51 -1.27 -4.62 -6.86
N THR A 52 -1.11 -5.35 -5.75
CA THR A 52 -1.92 -6.52 -5.40
C THR A 52 -2.44 -6.40 -3.97
N ASN A 53 -3.68 -6.82 -3.74
CA ASN A 53 -4.30 -6.76 -2.41
C ASN A 53 -3.87 -7.97 -1.58
N ASP A 54 -3.37 -7.71 -0.38
CA ASP A 54 -3.03 -8.71 0.62
C ASP A 54 -3.98 -8.59 1.81
N ALA A 55 -4.85 -9.58 1.97
CA ALA A 55 -5.76 -9.64 3.10
C ALA A 55 -5.05 -10.20 4.34
N VAL A 56 -4.74 -9.35 5.31
CA VAL A 56 -4.19 -9.78 6.60
C VAL A 56 -5.33 -10.08 7.56
N LYS A 57 -5.52 -11.36 7.89
CA LYS A 57 -6.45 -11.79 8.94
C LYS A 57 -5.83 -11.48 10.30
N THR A 58 -6.22 -10.38 10.93
CA THR A 58 -5.86 -10.07 12.32
C THR A 58 -6.42 -11.16 13.24
N LYS A 59 -5.55 -11.83 14.01
CA LYS A 59 -5.96 -12.78 15.06
C LYS A 59 -6.87 -12.06 16.05
N LYS A 60 -7.94 -12.75 16.50
CA LYS A 60 -8.78 -12.30 17.63
C LYS A 60 -7.90 -12.16 18.87
N GLU A 61 -7.51 -10.94 19.23
CA GLU A 61 -7.18 -10.65 20.62
C GLU A 61 -8.49 -10.43 21.36
N ARG A 62 -8.81 -11.41 22.21
CA ARG A 62 -9.93 -11.35 23.14
C ARG A 62 -9.44 -10.52 24.33
N LEU A 63 -9.84 -9.25 24.38
CA LEU A 63 -9.78 -8.45 25.61
C LEU A 63 -10.64 -9.11 26.70
#